data_AF-A0A923SGJ1-F1
#
_entry.id   AF-A0A923SGJ1-F1
#
_cell.length_a   1.000
_cell.length_b   1.000
_cell.length_c   1.000
_cell.angle_alpha   90.00
_cell.angle_beta   90.00
_cell.angle_gamma   90.00
#
_symmetry.space_group_name_H-M   'P 1'
#
loop_
_entity.id
_entity.type
_entity.pdbx_description
1 polymer ?
#
loop_
_entity_poly.entity_id
_entity_poly.type
_entity_poly.pdbx_seq_one_letter_code
_entity_poly.pdbx_strand_id
1 'polypeptide(L)'
;YMNRENRKFLKDRNIRHTGKPLGRKPKEDLSRYEKTKLKNERGERNHIEGKFGQGKSKYKLNKIMARLAQTSESWIGAIFFVMNILKLSKEYFWLFLNGLILSLFLRNPNYESDYLVKLNPVI
;
A
#
# COMPACT_ATOMS: atom_id res chain seq x y z
N TYR A 1 -6.70 20.80 4.40
CA TYR A 1 -5.33 20.40 4.01
C TYR A 1 -4.75 21.19 2.83
N MET A 2 -5.53 21.67 1.84
CA MET A 2 -5.01 22.46 0.69
C MET A 2 -5.36 23.97 0.74
N ASN A 3 -4.98 24.65 1.83
CA ASN A 3 -5.10 26.10 1.94
C ASN A 3 -4.00 26.82 1.11
N ARG A 4 -4.03 28.16 1.07
CA ARG A 4 -3.06 28.97 0.30
C ARG A 4 -1.63 28.77 0.81
N GLU A 5 -1.43 28.74 2.12
CA GLU A 5 -0.13 28.55 2.76
C GLU A 5 0.51 27.20 2.41
N ASN A 6 -0.24 26.10 2.52
CA ASN A 6 0.27 24.76 2.20
C ASN A 6 0.62 24.65 0.72
N ARG A 7 -0.13 25.30 -0.18
CA ARG A 7 0.22 25.33 -1.61
C ARG A 7 1.50 26.11 -1.88
N LYS A 8 1.70 27.25 -1.21
CA LYS A 8 2.93 28.02 -1.30
C LYS A 8 4.11 27.18 -0.82
N PHE A 9 3.99 26.58 0.36
CA PHE A 9 5.01 25.68 0.92
C PHE A 9 5.40 24.54 -0.04
N LEU A 10 4.41 23.89 -0.66
CA LEU A 10 4.63 22.80 -1.61
C LEU A 10 5.29 23.31 -2.90
N LYS A 11 4.86 24.46 -3.42
CA LYS A 11 5.44 25.10 -4.60
C LYS A 11 6.90 25.48 -4.37
N ASP A 12 7.20 26.12 -3.24
CA ASP A 12 8.55 26.58 -2.88
C ASP A 12 9.54 25.41 -2.75
N ARG A 13 9.05 24.20 -2.48
CA ARG A 13 9.85 22.97 -2.37
C ARG A 13 9.79 22.09 -3.63
N ASN A 14 9.19 22.56 -4.71
CA ASN A 14 8.96 21.79 -5.93
C ASN A 14 8.22 20.45 -5.69
N ILE A 15 7.35 20.40 -4.68
CA ILE A 15 6.55 19.22 -4.35
C ILE A 15 5.23 19.29 -5.12
N ARG A 16 5.06 18.37 -6.07
CA ARG A 16 3.82 18.23 -6.84
C ARG A 16 2.67 17.73 -5.96
N HIS A 17 1.47 18.30 -6.16
CA HIS A 17 0.26 17.88 -5.44
C HIS A 17 -0.94 17.62 -6.36
N THR A 18 -1.89 16.79 -5.92
CA THR A 18 -3.13 16.48 -6.66
C THR A 18 -4.37 17.24 -6.17
N GLY A 19 -4.17 18.25 -5.32
CA GLY A 19 -5.26 19.10 -4.82
C GLY A 19 -5.94 19.87 -5.96
N LYS A 20 -7.29 19.97 -5.91
CA LYS A 20 -8.09 20.77 -6.85
C LYS A 20 -7.55 22.22 -6.93
N PRO A 21 -7.67 22.93 -8.08
CA PRO A 21 -7.26 24.33 -8.15
C PRO A 21 -8.06 25.21 -7.18
N LEU A 22 -7.48 26.32 -6.75
CA LEU A 22 -8.19 27.35 -6.00
C LEU A 22 -9.04 28.19 -6.97
N GLY A 23 -10.26 28.55 -6.55
CA GLY A 23 -11.16 29.37 -7.35
C GLY A 23 -11.92 28.58 -8.40
N ARG A 24 -12.12 29.18 -9.57
CA ARG A 24 -12.96 28.62 -10.65
C ARG A 24 -12.31 27.36 -11.23
N LYS A 25 -13.12 26.33 -11.45
CA LYS A 25 -12.67 25.12 -12.17
C LYS A 25 -12.30 25.49 -13.62
N PRO A 26 -11.33 24.80 -14.23
CA PRO A 26 -11.03 24.95 -15.66
C PRO A 26 -12.29 24.74 -16.50
N LYS A 27 -12.40 25.47 -17.63
CA LYS A 27 -13.50 25.30 -18.59
C LYS A 27 -13.38 24.00 -19.37
N GLU A 28 -12.15 23.59 -19.66
CA GLU A 28 -11.86 22.35 -20.37
C GLU A 28 -11.88 21.17 -19.41
N ASP A 29 -12.47 20.07 -19.88
CA ASP A 29 -12.45 18.81 -19.17
C ASP A 29 -11.09 18.14 -19.30
N LEU A 30 -10.66 17.50 -18.21
CA LEU A 30 -9.45 16.68 -18.20
C LEU A 30 -9.55 15.55 -19.22
N SER A 31 -8.45 15.30 -19.92
CA SER A 31 -8.31 14.16 -20.82
C SER A 31 -8.50 12.84 -20.07
N ARG A 32 -8.89 11.77 -20.79
CA ARG A 32 -9.02 10.43 -20.22
C ARG A 32 -7.72 9.98 -19.53
N TYR A 33 -6.58 10.28 -20.13
CA TYR A 33 -5.27 9.98 -19.56
C TYR A 33 -5.04 10.68 -18.21
N GLU A 34 -5.31 11.98 -18.15
CA GLU A 34 -5.13 12.79 -16.93
C GLU A 34 -6.08 12.35 -15.81
N LYS A 35 -7.33 12.00 -16.15
CA LYS A 35 -8.30 11.44 -15.20
C LYS A 35 -7.78 10.15 -14.57
N THR A 36 -7.25 9.24 -15.37
CA THR A 36 -6.65 7.98 -14.90
C THR A 36 -5.43 8.24 -14.03
N LYS A 37 -4.52 9.12 -14.46
CA LYS A 37 -3.33 9.50 -13.69
C LYS A 37 -3.69 10.05 -12.30
N LEU A 38 -4.63 10.98 -12.24
CA LEU A 38 -5.12 11.55 -10.98
C LEU A 38 -5.80 10.50 -10.09
N LYS A 39 -6.52 9.53 -10.68
CA LYS A 39 -7.14 8.43 -9.92
C LYS A 39 -6.07 7.56 -9.24
N ASN A 40 -5.02 7.19 -9.98
CA ASN A 40 -3.92 6.38 -9.44
C ASN A 40 -3.17 7.12 -8.33
N GLU A 41 -2.81 8.39 -8.56
CA GLU A 41 -2.13 9.23 -7.56
C GLU A 41 -2.98 9.44 -6.29
N ARG A 42 -4.32 9.48 -6.41
CA ARG A 42 -5.22 9.50 -5.25
C ARG A 42 -5.25 8.15 -4.53
N GLY A 43 -5.23 7.04 -5.26
CA GLY A 43 -5.18 5.70 -4.69
C GLY A 43 -3.93 5.48 -3.83
N GLU A 44 -2.76 5.90 -4.33
CA GLU A 44 -1.49 5.84 -3.58
C GLU A 44 -1.56 6.67 -2.29
N ARG A 45 -2.08 7.90 -2.36
CA ARG A 45 -2.28 8.74 -1.16
C ARG A 45 -3.23 8.11 -0.16
N ASN A 46 -4.37 7.60 -0.62
CA ASN A 46 -5.35 6.94 0.26
C ASN A 46 -4.72 5.73 0.97
N HIS A 47 -3.86 4.98 0.28
CA HIS A 47 -3.13 3.87 0.91
C HIS A 47 -2.23 4.35 2.04
N ILE A 48 -1.45 5.42 1.79
CA ILE A 48 -0.57 6.03 2.78
C ILE A 48 -1.36 6.59 3.96
N GLU A 49 -2.42 7.37 3.70
CA GLU A 49 -3.30 7.93 4.73
C GLU A 49 -3.97 6.84 5.57
N GLY A 50 -4.40 5.74 4.93
CA GLY A 50 -4.93 4.56 5.60
C GLY A 50 -3.92 3.91 6.55
N LYS A 51 -2.63 3.83 6.15
CA LYS A 51 -1.55 3.32 7.02
C LYS A 51 -1.28 4.23 8.21
N PHE A 52 -1.28 5.55 8.01
CA PHE A 52 -1.19 6.49 9.12
C PHE A 52 -2.40 6.40 10.05
N GLY A 53 -3.61 6.25 9.51
CA GLY A 53 -4.83 6.02 10.28
C GLY A 53 -4.76 4.74 11.12
N GLN A 54 -4.27 3.65 10.52
CA GLN A 54 -3.99 2.40 11.22
C GLN A 54 -2.98 2.61 12.36
N GLY A 55 -1.87 3.30 12.09
CA GLY A 55 -0.88 3.63 13.11
C GLY A 55 -1.48 4.38 14.30
N LYS A 56 -2.34 5.37 14.03
CA LYS A 56 -3.04 6.16 15.07
C LYS A 56 -4.04 5.34 15.87
N SER A 57 -4.87 4.55 15.19
CA SER A 57 -5.95 3.79 15.81
C SER A 57 -5.47 2.49 16.47
N LYS A 58 -4.82 1.61 15.70
CA LYS A 58 -4.40 0.26 16.14
C LYS A 58 -3.11 0.29 16.95
N TYR A 59 -2.14 1.10 16.53
CA TYR A 59 -0.82 1.17 17.19
C TYR A 59 -0.70 2.36 18.15
N LYS A 60 -1.80 3.08 18.39
CA LYS A 60 -1.90 4.17 19.37
C LYS A 60 -0.85 5.29 19.19
N LEU A 61 -0.43 5.58 17.95
CA LEU A 61 0.54 6.67 17.67
C LEU A 61 0.14 8.00 18.33
N ASN A 62 -1.16 8.33 18.39
CA ASN A 62 -1.65 9.57 19.01
C ASN A 62 -1.66 9.55 20.54
N LYS A 63 -1.35 8.42 21.19
CA LYS A 63 -1.39 8.23 22.65
C LYS A 63 0.00 7.96 23.24
N ILE A 64 1.05 8.37 22.55
CA ILE A 64 2.42 8.31 23.08
C ILE A 64 2.56 9.42 24.13
N MET A 65 2.71 9.05 25.39
CA MET A 65 2.79 9.98 26.53
C MET A 65 4.23 10.08 27.09
N ALA A 66 5.23 9.97 26.22
CA ALA A 66 6.62 10.12 26.62
C ALA A 66 6.93 11.56 27.04
N ARG A 67 7.68 11.74 28.14
CA ARG A 67 8.00 13.07 28.69
C ARG A 67 9.04 13.82 27.87
N LEU A 68 10.02 13.11 27.30
CA LEU A 68 11.10 13.68 26.50
C LEU A 68 10.85 13.47 25.01
N ALA A 69 11.20 14.48 24.20
CA ALA A 69 11.07 14.43 22.75
C ALA A 69 11.81 13.23 22.15
N GLN A 70 13.07 13.01 22.54
CA GLN A 70 13.89 11.89 22.08
C GLN A 70 13.23 10.52 22.35
N THR A 71 12.63 10.35 23.53
CA THR A 71 11.90 9.12 23.87
C THR A 71 10.66 8.98 23.00
N SER A 72 9.90 10.06 22.78
CA SER A 72 8.72 10.03 21.91
C SER A 72 9.07 9.65 20.47
N GLU A 73 10.17 10.17 19.92
CA GLU A 73 10.66 9.85 18.59
C GLU A 73 11.05 8.38 18.46
N SER A 74 11.73 7.84 19.49
CA SER A 74 12.09 6.42 19.56
C SER A 74 10.85 5.51 19.56
N TRP A 75 9.81 5.89 20.32
CA TRP A 75 8.52 5.17 20.31
C TRP A 75 7.83 5.21 18.95
N ILE A 76 7.80 6.38 18.30
CA ILE A 76 7.25 6.54 16.96
C ILE A 76 8.00 5.65 15.96
N GLY A 77 9.33 5.67 15.99
CA GLY A 77 10.19 4.83 15.14
C GLY A 77 9.95 3.34 15.37
N ALA A 78 9.89 2.90 16.62
CA ALA A 78 9.63 1.50 16.97
C ALA A 78 8.25 1.03 16.48
N ILE A 79 7.21 1.87 16.56
CA ILE A 79 5.88 1.54 16.04
C ILE A 79 5.94 1.31 14.53
N PHE A 80 6.56 2.22 13.78
CA PHE A 80 6.71 2.05 12.33
C PHE A 80 7.55 0.82 11.96
N PHE A 81 8.60 0.54 12.74
CA PHE A 81 9.42 -0.65 12.58
C PHE A 81 8.60 -1.94 12.75
N VAL A 82 7.81 -2.05 13.82
CA VAL A 82 6.92 -3.20 14.05
C VAL A 82 5.85 -3.31 12.94
N MET A 83 5.27 -2.19 12.49
CA MET A 83 4.32 -2.18 11.38
C MET A 83 4.94 -2.76 10.09
N ASN A 84 6.22 -2.44 9.82
CA ASN A 84 6.93 -2.96 8.65
C ASN A 84 7.27 -4.44 8.80
N ILE A 85 7.74 -4.89 9.97
CA ILE A 85 8.00 -6.32 10.24
C ILE A 85 6.74 -7.14 10.02
N LEU A 86 5.59 -6.71 10.54
CA LEU A 86 4.32 -7.42 10.38
C LEU A 86 3.85 -7.50 8.93
N LYS A 87 4.20 -6.49 8.12
CA LYS A 87 3.90 -6.49 6.68
C LYS A 87 4.77 -7.51 5.96
N LEU A 88 6.08 -7.50 6.22
CA LEU A 88 7.02 -8.45 5.63
C LEU A 88 6.72 -9.89 6.07
N SER A 89 6.49 -10.13 7.36
CA SER A 89 6.20 -11.47 7.86
C SER A 89 4.95 -12.07 7.23
N LYS A 90 3.90 -11.25 7.01
CA LYS A 90 2.71 -11.68 6.28
C LYS A 90 3.04 -12.07 4.85
N GLU A 91 3.85 -11.30 4.13
CA GLU A 91 4.23 -11.62 2.74
C GLU A 91 5.03 -12.91 2.65
N TYR A 92 6.05 -13.08 3.48
CA TYR A 92 6.84 -14.32 3.53
C TYR A 92 6.00 -15.53 3.94
N PHE A 93 5.07 -15.36 4.89
CA PHE A 93 4.15 -16.42 5.28
C PHE A 93 3.28 -16.88 4.11
N TRP A 94 2.75 -15.96 3.30
CA TRP A 94 1.97 -16.32 2.10
C TRP A 94 2.82 -16.99 1.03
N LEU A 95 4.04 -16.51 0.80
CA LEU A 95 4.97 -17.16 -0.15
C LEU A 95 5.29 -18.60 0.29
N PHE A 96 5.56 -18.79 1.59
CA PHE A 96 5.80 -20.10 2.18
C PHE A 96 4.59 -21.03 2.01
N LEU A 97 3.39 -20.57 2.37
CA LEU A 97 2.16 -21.37 2.21
C LEU A 97 1.87 -21.72 0.74
N ASN A 98 2.05 -20.77 -0.18
CA ASN A 98 1.87 -21.03 -1.62
C ASN A 98 2.88 -22.07 -2.13
N GLY A 99 4.14 -22.00 -1.70
CA GLY A 99 5.15 -23.00 -2.02
C GLY A 99 4.81 -24.38 -1.44
N LEU A 100 4.31 -24.43 -0.20
CA LEU A 100 3.85 -25.66 0.42
C LEU A 100 2.69 -26.28 -0.37
N ILE A 101 1.67 -25.50 -0.71
CA ILE A 101 0.51 -25.98 -1.49
C ILE A 101 0.96 -26.47 -2.87
N LEU A 102 1.82 -25.72 -3.57
CA LEU A 102 2.36 -26.12 -4.86
C LEU A 102 3.14 -27.43 -4.78
N SER A 103 3.99 -27.58 -3.76
CA SER A 103 4.76 -28.82 -3.57
C SER A 103 3.87 -30.03 -3.26
N LEU A 104 2.79 -29.85 -2.49
CA LEU A 104 1.80 -30.89 -2.25
C LEU A 104 0.99 -31.24 -3.51
N PHE A 105 0.65 -30.23 -4.32
CA PHE A 105 -0.03 -30.42 -5.60
C PHE A 105 0.83 -31.21 -6.59
N LEU A 106 2.11 -30.84 -6.74
CA LEU A 106 3.07 -31.54 -7.61
C LEU A 106 3.43 -32.94 -7.10
N ARG A 107 3.33 -33.20 -5.79
CA ARG A 107 3.54 -34.54 -5.20
C ARG A 107 2.32 -35.46 -5.39
N ASN A 108 1.18 -34.97 -5.87
CA ASN A 108 -0.03 -35.78 -6.03
C ASN A 108 0.08 -36.69 -7.28
N PRO A 109 0.21 -38.02 -7.12
CA PRO A 109 0.47 -38.94 -8.24
C PRO A 109 -0.71 -39.04 -9.23
N ASN A 110 -1.91 -38.63 -8.82
CA ASN A 110 -3.08 -38.59 -9.69
C ASN A 110 -2.98 -37.51 -10.78
N TYR A 111 -2.16 -36.48 -10.57
CA TYR A 111 -1.86 -35.47 -11.59
C TYR A 111 -1.20 -36.16 -12.79
N GLU A 112 -0.06 -36.82 -12.58
CA GLU A 112 0.74 -37.43 -13.65
C GLU A 112 -0.07 -38.43 -14.50
N SER A 113 -0.92 -39.25 -13.87
CA SER A 113 -1.87 -40.13 -14.56
C SER A 113 -2.88 -39.36 -15.43
N ASP A 114 -3.49 -38.29 -14.91
CA ASP A 114 -4.49 -37.50 -15.63
C ASP A 114 -3.91 -36.70 -16.83
N TYR A 115 -2.65 -36.27 -16.78
CA TYR A 115 -1.98 -35.63 -17.93
C TYR A 115 -1.58 -36.64 -18.99
N LEU A 116 -1.08 -37.81 -18.59
CA LEU A 116 -0.73 -38.88 -19.53
C LEU A 116 -1.97 -39.41 -20.27
N VAL A 117 -3.12 -39.52 -19.59
CA VAL A 117 -4.41 -39.88 -20.21
C VAL A 117 -4.93 -38.80 -21.17
N LYS A 118 -4.71 -37.51 -20.86
CA LYS A 118 -5.11 -36.40 -21.77
C LYS A 118 -4.21 -36.23 -22.99
N LEU A 119 -2.92 -36.58 -22.87
CA LEU A 119 -1.95 -36.45 -23.97
C LEU A 119 -1.96 -37.67 -24.91
N ASN A 120 -2.41 -38.82 -24.43
CA ASN A 120 -2.70 -40.00 -25.25
C ASN A 120 -4.18 -40.40 -25.08
N PRO A 121 -5.13 -39.68 -25.69
CA PRO A 121 -6.47 -40.21 -25.83
C PRO A 121 -6.37 -41.49 -26.67
N VAL A 122 -6.68 -42.63 -26.05
CA VAL A 122 -6.77 -43.91 -26.75
C VAL A 122 -7.71 -43.73 -27.95
N ILE A 123 -7.22 -44.08 -29.16
CA ILE A 123 -7.98 -44.11 -30.42
C ILE A 123 -9.16 -45.07 -30.29
#